data_AF-A0A3D2B3F9-F1
#
_entry.id   AF-A0A3D2B3F9-F1
#
_cell.length_a   1.000
_cell.length_b   1.000
_cell.length_c   1.000
_cell.angle_alpha   90.00
_cell.angle_beta   90.00
_cell.angle_gamma   90.00
#
_symmetry.space_group_name_H-M   'P 1'
#
loop_
_entity.id
_entity.type
_entity.pdbx_description
1 polymer ?
#
loop_
_entity_poly.entity_id
_entity_poly.type
_entity_poly.pdbx_seq_one_letter_code
_entity_poly.pdbx_strand_id
1 'polypeptide(L)'
;SQAGVPVHSTAFRPVDDAALCRNPFRIFTSLLRLELIDNLALREKAAEILARRNIFTPRCLALIDLHEAEGAFTPAQADEFVQEALETFRWHRHATVDHETYLALHNEHRLIADVVCFPGCHINHLTPRTLDIDRVQALMPEYGIEPKMLIEGPPRRETPLLLRQTSFKALEEPVLFAGEARGTHTARFGEIEQRGVALTPKGRELYDRLLAEAGTGKDNLTHQLHLQEVFQAFPDSDIFLRRQGLAWFRYRLTPAGEAHRHAFGPGDDPQPLIERGWVVAQPITYEDFLPVSAAGIFQSNLGNETQARTRGNASRDAFEEALGCPVLDEFTLYQEAEERSKRRCGLL
;
A
#
# COMPACT_ATOMS: atom_id res chain seq x y z
N SER A 1 -3.81 16.44 -7.70
CA SER A 1 -3.81 15.00 -7.44
C SER A 1 -5.15 14.41 -7.87
N GLN A 2 -5.23 13.11 -8.19
CA GLN A 2 -6.45 12.51 -8.77
C GLN A 2 -7.65 12.44 -7.79
N ALA A 3 -7.41 12.53 -6.47
CA ALA A 3 -8.46 12.38 -5.47
C ALA A 3 -8.53 13.51 -4.43
N GLY A 4 -8.03 14.70 -4.77
CA GLY A 4 -8.11 15.89 -3.91
C GLY A 4 -7.15 15.89 -2.70
N VAL A 5 -6.39 14.82 -2.48
CA VAL A 5 -5.39 14.73 -1.40
C VAL A 5 -4.04 15.32 -1.86
N PRO A 6 -3.40 16.24 -1.11
CA PRO A 6 -2.21 16.95 -1.58
C PRO A 6 -0.91 16.13 -1.48
N VAL A 7 -0.90 14.88 -1.96
CA VAL A 7 0.27 13.98 -1.91
C VAL A 7 0.49 13.20 -3.21
N HIS A 8 1.69 12.68 -3.35
CA HIS A 8 2.09 11.56 -4.22
C HIS A 8 2.86 10.54 -3.37
N SER A 9 2.87 9.27 -3.76
CA SER A 9 3.35 8.18 -2.88
C SER A 9 4.04 7.07 -3.65
N THR A 10 4.83 6.28 -2.91
CA THR A 10 5.42 5.00 -3.36
C THR A 10 5.38 3.97 -2.24
N ALA A 11 5.74 2.72 -2.54
CA ALA A 11 5.88 1.65 -1.57
C ALA A 11 7.34 1.17 -1.50
N PHE A 12 7.94 1.25 -0.33
CA PHE A 12 9.22 0.58 -0.05
C PHE A 12 8.95 -0.86 0.38
N ARG A 13 9.46 -1.82 -0.39
CA ARG A 13 9.28 -3.26 -0.13
C ARG A 13 10.41 -4.10 -0.73
N PRO A 14 10.61 -5.34 -0.26
CA PRO A 14 11.40 -6.32 -0.99
C PRO A 14 10.82 -6.62 -2.38
N VAL A 15 11.70 -6.94 -3.32
CA VAL A 15 11.33 -7.33 -4.70
C VAL A 15 11.80 -8.72 -5.09
N ASP A 16 12.71 -9.33 -4.30
CA ASP A 16 13.15 -10.70 -4.52
C ASP A 16 12.18 -11.73 -3.94
N ASP A 17 12.03 -12.85 -4.65
CA ASP A 17 11.15 -13.97 -4.28
C ASP A 17 11.46 -14.50 -2.86
N ALA A 18 12.74 -14.70 -2.54
CA ALA A 18 13.15 -15.28 -1.26
C ALA A 18 13.00 -14.26 -0.13
N ALA A 19 13.29 -12.98 -0.40
CA ALA A 19 13.08 -11.90 0.55
C ALA A 19 11.59 -11.73 0.91
N LEU A 20 10.70 -11.71 -0.09
CA LEU A 20 9.25 -11.65 0.11
C LEU A 20 8.71 -12.86 0.88
N CYS A 21 9.21 -14.07 0.58
CA CYS A 21 8.85 -15.28 1.32
C CYS A 21 9.30 -15.25 2.78
N ARG A 22 10.44 -14.59 3.07
CA ARG A 22 10.98 -14.48 4.43
C ARG A 22 10.25 -13.43 5.26
N ASN A 23 10.08 -12.22 4.72
CA ASN A 23 9.35 -11.14 5.37
C ASN A 23 8.88 -10.11 4.33
N PRO A 24 7.58 -10.09 3.97
CA PRO A 24 7.03 -9.16 2.98
C PRO A 24 6.61 -7.83 3.64
N PHE A 25 7.42 -7.29 4.55
CA PHE A 25 7.16 -5.99 5.17
C PHE A 25 7.24 -4.86 4.13
N ARG A 26 6.31 -3.92 4.19
CA ARG A 26 6.17 -2.84 3.22
C ARG A 26 5.79 -1.55 3.93
N ILE A 27 6.33 -0.44 3.46
CA ILE A 27 5.96 0.90 3.95
C ILE A 27 5.43 1.70 2.77
N PHE A 28 4.16 2.10 2.83
CA PHE A 28 3.60 3.08 1.91
C PHE A 28 3.99 4.48 2.39
N THR A 29 4.74 5.21 1.56
CA THR A 29 5.32 6.51 1.91
C THR A 29 4.76 7.59 1.01
N SER A 30 4.10 8.57 1.61
CA SER A 30 3.54 9.74 0.92
C SER A 30 4.39 10.99 1.15
N LEU A 31 4.65 11.73 0.08
CA LEU A 31 5.28 13.05 0.12
C LEU A 31 4.21 14.14 -0.04
N LEU A 32 4.19 15.09 0.90
CA LEU A 32 3.29 16.23 0.89
C LEU A 32 3.71 17.23 -0.20
N ARG A 33 2.74 17.60 -1.05
CA ARG A 33 2.89 18.57 -2.14
C ARG A 33 2.41 19.95 -1.71
N LEU A 34 3.32 20.75 -1.16
CA LEU A 34 3.01 22.09 -0.62
C LEU A 34 2.44 23.03 -1.69
N GLU A 35 2.80 22.85 -2.96
CA GLU A 35 2.29 23.64 -4.08
C GLU A 35 0.77 23.46 -4.33
N LEU A 36 0.16 22.44 -3.70
CA LEU A 36 -1.28 22.21 -3.70
C LEU A 36 -2.03 22.87 -2.52
N ILE A 37 -1.33 23.61 -1.66
CA ILE A 37 -1.93 24.44 -0.60
C ILE A 37 -2.30 25.80 -1.18
N ASP A 38 -3.57 26.10 -1.37
CA ASP A 38 -4.01 27.30 -2.12
C ASP A 38 -3.64 28.61 -1.40
N ASN A 39 -3.73 28.63 -0.06
CA ASN A 39 -3.36 29.78 0.75
C ASN A 39 -1.83 29.94 0.80
N LEU A 40 -1.32 30.96 0.10
CA LEU A 40 0.12 31.23 0.00
C LEU A 40 0.81 31.46 1.36
N ALA A 41 0.21 32.25 2.25
CA ALA A 41 0.80 32.51 3.56
C ALA A 41 0.87 31.23 4.41
N LEU A 42 -0.15 30.37 4.30
CA LEU A 42 -0.17 29.09 5.01
C LEU A 42 0.84 28.10 4.41
N ARG A 43 1.00 28.11 3.08
CA ARG A 43 2.00 27.32 2.36
C ARG A 43 3.42 27.68 2.78
N GLU A 44 3.74 28.97 2.81
CA GLU A 44 5.05 29.48 3.27
C GLU A 44 5.31 29.09 4.72
N LYS A 45 4.31 29.28 5.60
CA LYS A 45 4.41 28.86 7.00
C LYS A 45 4.64 27.35 7.14
N ALA A 46 3.94 26.52 6.37
CA ALA A 46 4.15 25.07 6.37
C ALA A 46 5.58 24.71 5.92
N ALA A 47 6.09 25.35 4.86
CA ALA A 47 7.46 25.16 4.40
C ALA A 47 8.50 25.52 5.47
N GLU A 48 8.31 26.65 6.16
CA GLU A 48 9.20 27.07 7.26
C GLU A 48 9.24 26.08 8.42
N ILE A 49 8.07 25.54 8.81
CA ILE A 49 7.98 24.54 9.89
C ILE A 49 8.71 23.26 9.48
N LEU A 50 8.46 22.78 8.25
CA LEU A 50 9.07 21.57 7.71
C LEU A 50 10.59 21.73 7.54
N ALA A 51 11.09 22.90 7.17
CA ALA A 51 12.52 23.15 6.99
C ALA A 51 13.33 23.15 8.29
N ARG A 52 12.68 23.34 9.45
CA ARG A 52 13.36 23.43 10.76
C ARG A 52 13.48 22.07 11.47
N ARG A 53 12.78 21.03 11.00
CA ARG A 53 12.75 19.73 11.69
C ARG A 53 13.81 18.77 11.15
N ASN A 54 14.31 17.92 12.03
CA ASN A 54 15.09 16.74 11.68
C ASN A 54 14.34 15.52 12.21
N ILE A 55 13.85 14.68 11.29
CA ILE A 55 13.02 13.50 11.65
C ILE A 55 13.88 12.27 11.97
N PHE A 56 15.17 12.28 11.63
CA PHE A 56 16.10 11.21 11.90
C PHE A 56 17.00 11.59 13.07
N THR A 57 17.27 10.63 13.96
CA THR A 57 18.27 10.83 15.00
C THR A 57 19.66 10.97 14.35
N PRO A 58 20.60 11.73 14.96
CA PRO A 58 21.96 11.82 14.44
C PRO A 58 22.65 10.44 14.33
N ARG A 59 22.31 9.50 15.23
CA ARG A 59 22.87 8.16 15.21
C ARG A 59 22.30 7.30 14.07
N CYS A 60 21.00 7.44 13.77
CA CYS A 60 20.38 6.79 12.60
C CYS A 60 21.11 7.19 11.31
N LEU A 61 21.35 8.49 11.10
CA LEU A 61 22.09 8.99 9.93
C LEU A 61 23.52 8.44 9.87
N ALA A 62 24.25 8.45 11.00
CA ALA A 62 25.61 7.92 11.04
C ALA A 62 25.68 6.40 10.75
N LEU A 63 24.63 5.64 11.11
CA LEU A 63 24.55 4.21 10.79
C LEU A 63 24.23 3.99 9.30
N ILE A 64 23.41 4.85 8.67
CA ILE A 64 23.19 4.82 7.22
C ILE A 64 24.51 5.06 6.48
N ASP A 65 25.25 6.11 6.83
CA ASP A 65 26.56 6.42 6.21
C ASP A 65 27.54 5.25 6.37
N LEU A 66 27.54 4.60 7.55
CA LEU A 66 28.37 3.43 7.81
C LEU A 66 27.99 2.24 6.92
N HIS A 67 26.70 1.95 6.77
CA HIS A 67 26.23 0.89 5.89
C HIS A 67 26.58 1.15 4.43
N GLU A 68 26.45 2.39 3.97
CA GLU A 68 26.82 2.77 2.60
C GLU A 68 28.33 2.62 2.34
N ALA A 69 29.17 2.92 3.35
CA ALA A 69 30.62 2.78 3.25
C ALA A 69 31.11 1.32 3.33
N GLU A 70 30.51 0.50 4.22
CA GLU A 70 30.97 -0.87 4.49
C GLU A 70 30.19 -1.95 3.71
N GLY A 71 29.00 -1.62 3.21
CA GLY A 71 28.12 -2.50 2.44
C GLY A 71 27.33 -3.52 3.26
N ALA A 72 27.51 -3.58 4.58
CA ALA A 72 26.78 -4.46 5.48
C ALA A 72 26.88 -4.00 6.94
N PHE A 73 25.93 -4.45 7.78
CA PHE A 73 26.04 -4.33 9.24
C PHE A 73 26.45 -5.65 9.90
N THR A 74 27.18 -5.52 11.01
CA THR A 74 27.22 -6.56 12.05
C THR A 74 25.86 -6.67 12.76
N PRO A 75 25.55 -7.80 13.42
CA PRO A 75 24.28 -7.94 14.15
C PRO A 75 24.02 -6.83 15.17
N ALA A 76 25.05 -6.39 15.91
CA ALA A 76 24.91 -5.32 16.90
C ALA A 76 24.60 -3.96 16.26
N GLN A 77 25.23 -3.63 15.13
CA GLN A 77 24.93 -2.39 14.38
C GLN A 77 23.51 -2.43 13.79
N ALA A 78 23.06 -3.60 13.31
CA ALA A 78 21.71 -3.77 12.79
C ALA A 78 20.66 -3.59 13.89
N ASP A 79 20.87 -4.18 15.08
CA ASP A 79 19.99 -4.00 16.23
C ASP A 79 19.92 -2.53 16.67
N GLU A 80 21.06 -1.84 16.73
CA GLU A 80 21.13 -0.42 17.02
C GLU A 80 20.39 0.42 15.97
N PHE A 81 20.60 0.12 14.68
CA PHE A 81 19.93 0.81 13.59
C PHE A 81 18.41 0.67 13.66
N VAL A 82 17.89 -0.51 14.00
CA VAL A 82 16.44 -0.72 14.20
C VAL A 82 15.89 0.15 15.33
N GLN A 83 16.60 0.27 16.45
CA GLN A 83 16.14 1.13 17.57
C GLN A 83 16.16 2.61 17.17
N GLU A 84 17.22 3.08 16.53
CA GLU A 84 17.37 4.48 16.13
C GLU A 84 16.40 4.88 15.01
N ALA A 85 16.15 4.00 14.04
CA ALA A 85 15.16 4.23 12.99
C ALA A 85 13.72 4.23 13.55
N LEU A 86 13.44 3.43 14.59
CA LEU A 86 12.10 3.39 15.21
C LEU A 86 11.69 4.74 15.83
N GLU A 87 12.65 5.54 16.29
CA GLU A 87 12.37 6.87 16.84
C GLU A 87 11.78 7.83 15.80
N THR A 88 12.11 7.68 14.52
CA THR A 88 11.53 8.49 13.43
C THR A 88 10.00 8.32 13.30
N PHE A 89 9.49 7.14 13.67
CA PHE A 89 8.07 6.78 13.52
C PHE A 89 7.29 6.81 14.85
N ARG A 90 7.94 7.19 15.95
CA ARG A 90 7.31 7.25 17.27
C ARG A 90 6.28 8.37 17.31
N TRP A 91 5.17 8.14 18.03
CA TRP A 91 4.18 9.17 18.27
C TRP A 91 4.61 10.12 19.37
N HIS A 92 4.46 11.42 19.09
CA HIS A 92 4.73 12.49 20.03
C HIS A 92 3.44 13.30 20.25
N ARG A 93 3.01 13.41 21.51
CA ARG A 93 1.82 14.18 21.90
C ARG A 93 2.00 15.70 21.79
N HIS A 94 3.24 16.17 21.68
CA HIS A 94 3.55 17.59 21.60
C HIS A 94 3.66 18.00 20.14
N ALA A 95 2.78 18.92 19.72
CA ALA A 95 2.89 19.58 18.43
C ALA A 95 4.06 20.58 18.43
N THR A 96 4.64 20.80 17.26
CA THR A 96 5.74 21.77 17.03
C THR A 96 5.23 23.20 16.79
N VAL A 97 3.92 23.40 16.83
CA VAL A 97 3.24 24.65 16.49
C VAL A 97 2.26 25.05 17.60
N ASP A 98 1.87 26.33 17.59
CA ASP A 98 0.77 26.83 18.41
C ASP A 98 -0.60 26.33 17.89
N HIS A 99 -1.63 26.48 18.73
CA HIS A 99 -2.98 26.00 18.44
C HIS A 99 -3.62 26.69 17.23
N GLU A 100 -3.40 27.98 17.03
CA GLU A 100 -3.97 28.74 15.92
C GLU A 100 -3.41 28.26 14.58
N THR A 101 -2.10 28.03 14.52
CA THR A 101 -1.39 27.46 13.38
C THR A 101 -1.89 26.06 13.05
N TYR A 102 -2.03 25.21 14.08
CA TYR A 102 -2.58 23.87 13.89
C TYR A 102 -3.98 23.93 13.30
N LEU A 103 -4.88 24.77 13.84
CA LEU A 103 -6.24 24.93 13.33
C LEU A 103 -6.26 25.43 11.88
N ALA A 104 -5.41 26.40 11.53
CA ALA A 104 -5.30 26.91 10.17
C ALA A 104 -4.90 25.79 9.18
N LEU A 105 -3.87 25.01 9.50
CA LEU A 105 -3.42 23.88 8.68
C LEU A 105 -4.47 22.74 8.65
N HIS A 106 -5.16 22.51 9.75
CA HIS A 106 -6.20 21.48 9.85
C HIS A 106 -7.42 21.81 8.99
N ASN A 107 -7.86 23.06 9.02
CA ASN A 107 -9.00 23.56 8.23
C ASN A 107 -8.69 23.58 6.74
N GLU A 108 -7.42 23.78 6.36
CA GLU A 108 -6.98 23.66 4.98
C GLU A 108 -7.06 22.21 4.48
N HIS A 109 -6.51 21.27 5.25
CA HIS A 109 -6.68 19.83 5.07
C HIS A 109 -6.08 19.07 6.26
N ARG A 110 -6.81 18.14 6.89
CA ARG A 110 -6.31 17.49 8.13
C ARG A 110 -4.97 16.73 7.94
N LEU A 111 -4.71 16.20 6.74
CA LEU A 111 -3.40 15.62 6.37
C LEU A 111 -2.25 16.63 6.48
N ILE A 112 -2.46 17.88 6.07
CA ILE A 112 -1.42 18.91 6.16
C ILE A 112 -1.06 19.12 7.63
N ALA A 113 -2.06 19.24 8.52
CA ALA A 113 -1.80 19.34 9.96
C ALA A 113 -1.09 18.09 10.52
N ASP A 114 -1.50 16.89 10.11
CA ASP A 114 -0.88 15.62 10.53
C ASP A 114 0.62 15.53 10.13
N VAL A 115 0.98 16.04 8.95
CA VAL A 115 2.36 16.01 8.46
C VAL A 115 3.20 17.17 9.00
N VAL A 116 2.65 18.38 9.08
CA VAL A 116 3.42 19.61 9.37
C VAL A 116 3.57 19.87 10.87
N CYS A 117 2.55 19.57 11.67
CA CYS A 117 2.48 20.02 13.05
C CYS A 117 3.22 19.13 14.06
N PHE A 118 3.85 18.05 13.62
CA PHE A 118 4.46 17.05 14.50
C PHE A 118 5.97 16.90 14.27
N PRO A 119 6.74 16.45 15.29
CA PRO A 119 8.19 16.36 15.20
C PRO A 119 8.71 15.38 14.14
N GLY A 120 7.99 14.27 13.91
CA GLY A 120 8.39 13.18 13.04
C GLY A 120 7.29 12.77 12.05
N CYS A 121 7.43 11.58 11.47
CA CYS A 121 6.44 10.96 10.59
C CYS A 121 5.87 9.72 11.26
N HIS A 122 5.04 9.93 12.29
CA HIS A 122 4.45 8.84 13.06
C HIS A 122 3.68 7.85 12.19
N ILE A 123 3.62 6.60 12.65
CA ILE A 123 2.83 5.54 12.01
C ILE A 123 1.37 6.01 11.88
N ASN A 124 0.86 6.07 10.65
CA ASN A 124 -0.56 6.32 10.39
C ASN A 124 -1.41 5.10 10.77
N HIS A 125 -1.03 3.92 10.27
CA HIS A 125 -1.58 2.62 10.64
C HIS A 125 -0.55 1.51 10.40
N LEU A 126 -0.75 0.35 11.04
CA LEU A 126 -0.05 -0.90 10.72
C LEU A 126 -1.09 -1.95 10.36
N THR A 127 -1.07 -2.38 9.10
CA THR A 127 -2.07 -3.29 8.52
C THR A 127 -1.59 -4.74 8.60
N PRO A 128 -2.27 -5.63 9.37
CA PRO A 128 -1.99 -7.05 9.31
C PRO A 128 -2.68 -7.69 8.09
N ARG A 129 -2.15 -8.84 7.66
CA ARG A 129 -2.75 -9.66 6.61
C ARG A 129 -3.71 -10.70 7.20
N THR A 130 -4.93 -10.77 6.67
CA THR A 130 -5.89 -11.86 6.90
C THR A 130 -6.10 -12.70 5.64
N LEU A 131 -6.60 -13.93 5.83
CA LEU A 131 -7.02 -14.82 4.74
C LEU A 131 -8.50 -14.65 4.39
N ASP A 132 -9.33 -14.20 5.33
CA ASP A 132 -10.75 -13.92 5.13
C ASP A 132 -11.11 -12.59 5.81
N ILE A 133 -11.17 -11.52 5.02
CA ILE A 133 -11.51 -10.17 5.49
C ILE A 133 -12.97 -10.06 5.91
N ASP A 134 -13.88 -10.80 5.29
CA ASP A 134 -15.31 -10.78 5.64
C ASP A 134 -15.49 -11.36 7.04
N ARG A 135 -14.79 -12.47 7.34
CA ARG A 135 -14.81 -13.09 8.67
C ARG A 135 -14.22 -12.17 9.73
N VAL A 136 -13.10 -11.50 9.44
CA VAL A 136 -12.49 -10.55 10.38
C VAL A 136 -13.42 -9.36 10.63
N GLN A 137 -13.98 -8.75 9.58
CA GLN A 137 -14.90 -7.62 9.72
C GLN A 137 -16.13 -7.98 10.56
N ALA A 138 -16.70 -9.18 10.36
CA ALA A 138 -17.83 -9.66 11.16
C ALA A 138 -17.50 -9.87 12.65
N LEU A 139 -16.25 -10.23 12.96
CA LEU A 139 -15.80 -10.45 14.34
C LEU A 139 -15.37 -9.16 15.05
N MET A 140 -14.93 -8.13 14.33
CA MET A 140 -14.41 -6.89 14.91
C MET A 140 -15.30 -6.29 16.03
N PRO A 141 -16.64 -6.20 15.88
CA PRO A 141 -17.52 -5.69 16.94
C PRO A 141 -17.49 -6.51 18.23
N GLU A 142 -17.31 -7.83 18.15
CA GLU A 142 -17.18 -8.71 19.33
C GLU A 142 -15.92 -8.40 20.15
N TYR A 143 -14.92 -7.75 19.53
CA TYR A 143 -13.66 -7.32 20.14
C TYR A 143 -13.62 -5.79 20.39
N GLY A 144 -14.76 -5.10 20.31
CA GLY A 144 -14.84 -3.66 20.56
C GLY A 144 -14.26 -2.78 19.46
N ILE A 145 -14.05 -3.34 18.26
CA ILE A 145 -13.61 -2.61 17.08
C ILE A 145 -14.83 -2.34 16.20
N GLU A 146 -15.09 -1.07 15.89
CA GLU A 146 -16.16 -0.68 14.96
C GLU A 146 -15.57 -0.48 13.55
N PRO A 147 -15.66 -1.49 12.65
CA PRO A 147 -15.18 -1.34 11.29
C PRO A 147 -16.08 -0.43 10.48
N LYS A 148 -15.48 0.18 9.47
CA LYS A 148 -16.29 0.71 8.38
C LYS A 148 -17.02 -0.43 7.70
N MET A 149 -18.25 -0.14 7.29
CA MET A 149 -19.05 -1.08 6.51
C MET A 149 -18.38 -1.39 5.16
N LEU A 150 -17.78 -0.38 4.52
CA LEU A 150 -17.18 -0.52 3.20
C LEU A 150 -15.87 -1.32 3.25
N ILE A 151 -15.79 -2.35 2.40
CA ILE A 151 -14.55 -3.03 2.02
C ILE A 151 -14.15 -2.50 0.65
N GLU A 152 -12.96 -1.92 0.56
CA GLU A 152 -12.34 -1.47 -0.68
C GLU A 152 -11.71 -2.66 -1.43
N GLY A 153 -11.63 -2.55 -2.76
CA GLY A 153 -11.09 -3.59 -3.63
C GLY A 153 -12.18 -4.38 -4.37
N PRO A 154 -11.84 -5.55 -4.95
CA PRO A 154 -12.83 -6.41 -5.59
C PRO A 154 -13.81 -6.99 -4.56
N PRO A 155 -14.97 -7.51 -5.00
CA PRO A 155 -15.87 -8.23 -4.11
C PRO A 155 -15.24 -9.56 -3.64
N ARG A 156 -15.94 -10.27 -2.76
CA ARG A 156 -15.57 -11.64 -2.35
C ARG A 156 -15.50 -12.55 -3.58
N ARG A 157 -14.46 -13.38 -3.64
CA ARG A 157 -14.12 -14.27 -4.76
C ARG A 157 -13.44 -15.54 -4.26
N GLU A 158 -13.59 -16.62 -5.01
CA GLU A 158 -12.85 -17.88 -4.77
C GLU A 158 -11.36 -17.72 -5.07
N THR A 159 -11.03 -16.93 -6.10
CA THR A 159 -9.66 -16.54 -6.43
C THR A 159 -9.51 -15.02 -6.20
N PRO A 160 -9.05 -14.60 -4.99
CA PRO A 160 -8.91 -13.19 -4.67
C PRO A 160 -7.95 -12.47 -5.61
N LEU A 161 -8.29 -11.25 -6.02
CA LEU A 161 -7.50 -10.41 -6.92
C LEU A 161 -6.95 -9.21 -6.15
N LEU A 162 -5.75 -8.74 -6.50
CA LEU A 162 -5.12 -7.56 -5.89
C LEU A 162 -5.17 -7.65 -4.35
N LEU A 163 -5.89 -6.74 -3.69
CA LEU A 163 -6.20 -6.83 -2.28
C LEU A 163 -7.60 -6.30 -1.98
N ARG A 164 -8.14 -6.73 -0.85
CA ARG A 164 -9.33 -6.15 -0.20
C ARG A 164 -8.91 -5.54 1.12
N GLN A 165 -9.45 -4.38 1.48
CA GLN A 165 -9.10 -3.70 2.73
C GLN A 165 -10.29 -3.00 3.37
N THR A 166 -10.25 -2.83 4.69
CA THR A 166 -11.18 -1.96 5.42
C THR A 166 -10.48 -1.31 6.61
N SER A 167 -11.04 -0.20 7.09
CA SER A 167 -10.49 0.62 8.16
C SER A 167 -11.44 0.69 9.34
N PHE A 168 -10.91 1.09 10.49
CA PHE A 168 -11.68 1.30 11.71
C PHE A 168 -11.05 2.43 12.53
N LYS A 169 -11.87 3.11 13.33
CA LYS A 169 -11.34 4.11 14.27
C LYS A 169 -10.62 3.36 15.40
N ALA A 170 -9.32 3.59 15.57
CA ALA A 170 -8.55 2.91 16.61
C ALA A 170 -8.49 3.76 17.89
N LEU A 171 -7.95 4.98 17.82
CA LEU A 171 -7.69 5.81 19.00
C LEU A 171 -7.81 7.31 18.69
N GLU A 172 -8.35 8.07 19.64
CA GLU A 172 -8.19 9.53 19.70
C GLU A 172 -7.08 9.86 20.69
N GLU A 173 -6.08 10.63 20.26
CA GLU A 173 -4.96 11.00 21.11
C GLU A 173 -5.07 12.48 21.53
N PRO A 174 -4.82 12.80 22.80
CA PRO A 174 -4.69 14.17 23.24
C PRO A 174 -3.42 14.79 22.65
N VAL A 175 -3.53 16.03 22.17
CA VAL A 175 -2.41 16.82 21.66
C VAL A 175 -2.21 18.08 22.50
N LEU A 176 -0.93 18.35 22.79
CA LEU A 176 -0.47 19.53 23.50
C LEU A 176 0.22 20.46 22.50
N PHE A 177 -0.28 21.69 22.39
CA PHE A 177 0.30 22.71 21.52
C PHE A 177 1.37 23.53 22.25
N ALA A 178 2.25 24.17 21.48
CA ALA A 178 3.17 25.15 22.04
C ALA A 178 2.37 26.26 22.75
N GLY A 179 2.67 26.51 24.03
CA GLY A 179 1.89 27.42 24.88
C GLY A 179 0.83 26.76 25.77
N GLU A 180 0.90 25.44 25.98
CA GLU A 180 0.06 24.63 26.91
C GLU A 180 -1.44 24.54 26.59
N ALA A 181 -1.87 25.00 25.41
CA ALA A 181 -3.22 24.75 24.93
C ALA A 181 -3.44 23.24 24.69
N ARG A 182 -4.58 22.73 25.17
CA ARG A 182 -5.00 21.33 25.00
C ARG A 182 -5.96 21.22 23.83
N GLY A 183 -5.76 20.21 22.98
CA GLY A 183 -6.74 19.80 21.97
C GLY A 183 -6.70 18.31 21.73
N THR A 184 -7.40 17.87 20.68
CA THR A 184 -7.45 16.47 20.25
C THR A 184 -7.00 16.35 18.81
N HIS A 185 -6.35 15.23 18.50
CA HIS A 185 -6.01 14.87 17.14
C HIS A 185 -6.52 13.47 16.85
N THR A 186 -7.52 13.40 15.96
CA THR A 186 -8.07 12.15 15.46
C THR A 186 -7.24 11.70 14.26
N ALA A 187 -6.22 10.89 14.48
CA ALA A 187 -5.36 10.41 13.39
C ALA A 187 -5.06 8.91 13.38
N ARG A 188 -5.37 8.17 14.45
CA ARG A 188 -5.03 6.74 14.48
C ARG A 188 -6.22 5.91 14.06
N PHE A 189 -6.17 5.50 12.80
CA PHE A 189 -7.05 4.47 12.25
C PHE A 189 -6.31 3.15 12.24
N GLY A 190 -7.04 2.07 12.45
CA GLY A 190 -6.56 0.74 12.15
C GLY A 190 -7.04 0.32 10.77
N GLU A 191 -6.31 -0.60 10.16
CA GLU A 191 -6.63 -1.16 8.86
C GLU A 191 -6.39 -2.67 8.89
N ILE A 192 -7.11 -3.40 8.06
CA ILE A 192 -6.91 -4.82 7.81
C ILE A 192 -6.94 -5.08 6.30
N GLU A 193 -6.09 -5.97 5.80
CA GLU A 193 -6.07 -6.33 4.39
C GLU A 193 -6.08 -7.84 4.14
N GLN A 194 -6.66 -8.25 3.02
CA GLN A 194 -6.54 -9.58 2.43
C GLN A 194 -5.92 -9.45 1.05
N ARG A 195 -4.72 -10.02 0.87
CA ARG A 195 -3.98 -9.99 -0.40
C ARG A 195 -4.25 -11.22 -1.25
N GLY A 196 -4.70 -10.98 -2.47
CA GLY A 196 -4.92 -11.94 -3.54
C GLY A 196 -3.78 -12.00 -4.56
N VAL A 197 -4.10 -12.39 -5.80
CA VAL A 197 -3.14 -12.52 -6.89
C VAL A 197 -2.81 -11.19 -7.58
N ALA A 198 -1.55 -11.01 -7.96
CA ALA A 198 -1.09 -9.90 -8.79
C ALA A 198 -1.63 -10.02 -10.21
N LEU A 199 -2.14 -8.90 -10.75
CA LEU A 199 -2.71 -8.87 -12.10
C LEU A 199 -1.67 -8.47 -13.15
N THR A 200 -1.85 -8.96 -14.37
CA THR A 200 -1.14 -8.43 -15.55
C THR A 200 -1.73 -7.07 -15.94
N PRO A 201 -1.10 -6.30 -16.85
CA PRO A 201 -1.72 -5.08 -17.39
C PRO A 201 -3.13 -5.33 -17.95
N LYS A 202 -3.32 -6.45 -18.65
CA LYS A 202 -4.63 -6.87 -19.18
C LYS A 202 -5.65 -7.17 -18.08
N GLY A 203 -5.22 -7.88 -17.03
CA GLY A 203 -6.07 -8.13 -15.87
C GLY A 203 -6.44 -6.86 -15.12
N ARG A 204 -5.49 -5.93 -15.00
CA ARG A 204 -5.69 -4.62 -14.36
C ARG A 204 -6.68 -3.76 -15.14
N GLU A 205 -6.57 -3.71 -16.47
CA GLU A 205 -7.51 -3.00 -17.34
C GLU A 205 -8.93 -3.56 -17.21
N LEU A 206 -9.08 -4.89 -17.16
CA LEU A 206 -10.37 -5.53 -16.90
C LEU A 206 -10.92 -5.14 -15.52
N TYR A 207 -10.08 -5.20 -14.49
CA TYR A 207 -10.46 -4.79 -13.14
C TYR A 207 -10.93 -3.34 -13.10
N ASP A 208 -10.17 -2.41 -13.69
CA ASP A 208 -10.48 -0.98 -13.67
C ASP A 208 -11.79 -0.67 -14.38
N ARG A 209 -12.04 -1.33 -15.51
CA ARG A 209 -13.29 -1.20 -16.26
C ARG A 209 -14.49 -1.65 -15.43
N LEU A 210 -14.40 -2.82 -14.81
CA LEU A 210 -15.49 -3.37 -13.99
C LEU A 210 -15.72 -2.56 -12.72
N LEU A 211 -14.65 -2.04 -12.10
CA LEU A 211 -14.78 -1.14 -10.95
C LEU A 211 -15.44 0.19 -11.34
N ALA A 212 -15.09 0.74 -12.51
CA ALA A 212 -15.74 1.95 -13.03
C ALA A 212 -17.22 1.72 -13.38
N GLU A 213 -17.56 0.55 -13.93
CA GLU A 213 -18.94 0.15 -14.25
C GLU A 213 -19.80 0.00 -12.98
N ALA A 214 -19.24 -0.61 -11.92
CA ALA A 214 -19.93 -0.74 -10.63
C ALA A 214 -20.17 0.61 -9.93
N GLY A 215 -19.39 1.65 -10.29
CA GLY A 215 -19.53 3.00 -9.76
C GLY A 215 -19.39 3.08 -8.24
N THR A 216 -19.99 4.12 -7.65
CA THR A 216 -20.07 4.28 -6.19
C THR A 216 -21.52 4.15 -5.74
N GLY A 217 -21.84 3.15 -4.91
CA GLY A 217 -23.18 3.01 -4.34
C GLY A 217 -23.41 3.96 -3.17
N LYS A 218 -24.69 4.31 -2.92
CA LYS A 218 -25.10 5.16 -1.80
C LYS A 218 -25.17 4.39 -0.47
N ASP A 219 -25.42 3.09 -0.54
CA ASP A 219 -25.45 2.17 0.59
C ASP A 219 -24.53 0.98 0.35
N ASN A 220 -23.90 0.49 1.42
CA ASN A 220 -22.84 -0.51 1.31
C ASN A 220 -23.35 -1.87 0.82
N LEU A 221 -24.54 -2.30 1.27
CA LEU A 221 -25.07 -3.62 0.91
C LEU A 221 -25.41 -3.69 -0.58
N THR A 222 -26.16 -2.72 -1.10
CA THR A 222 -26.50 -2.66 -2.53
C THR A 222 -25.26 -2.43 -3.38
N HIS A 223 -24.30 -1.63 -2.91
CA HIS A 223 -23.04 -1.46 -3.61
C HIS A 223 -22.26 -2.78 -3.73
N GLN A 224 -22.13 -3.54 -2.64
CA GLN A 224 -21.41 -4.83 -2.66
C GLN A 224 -22.12 -5.89 -3.51
N LEU A 225 -23.46 -5.94 -3.48
CA LEU A 225 -24.24 -6.82 -4.36
C LEU A 225 -24.05 -6.46 -5.84
N HIS A 226 -24.15 -5.18 -6.18
CA HIS A 226 -23.92 -4.71 -7.54
C HIS A 226 -22.46 -4.94 -7.99
N LEU A 227 -21.49 -4.70 -7.11
CA LEU A 227 -20.08 -4.97 -7.36
C LEU A 227 -19.85 -6.46 -7.63
N GLN A 228 -20.49 -7.36 -6.87
CA GLN A 228 -20.47 -8.80 -7.12
C GLN A 228 -21.05 -9.18 -8.48
N GLU A 229 -22.19 -8.60 -8.87
CA GLU A 229 -22.82 -8.83 -10.18
C GLU A 229 -21.91 -8.42 -11.33
N VAL A 230 -21.36 -7.19 -11.29
CA VAL A 230 -20.48 -6.68 -12.34
C VAL A 230 -19.19 -7.52 -12.44
N PHE A 231 -18.61 -7.93 -11.32
CA PHE A 231 -17.39 -8.74 -11.29
C PHE A 231 -17.57 -10.21 -11.70
N GLN A 232 -18.80 -10.67 -11.99
CA GLN A 232 -19.00 -11.98 -12.64
C GLN A 232 -18.31 -12.05 -14.00
N ALA A 233 -18.10 -10.91 -14.67
CA ALA A 233 -17.34 -10.81 -15.91
C ALA A 233 -15.84 -11.08 -15.74
N PHE A 234 -15.32 -11.08 -14.50
CA PHE A 234 -13.93 -11.42 -14.20
C PHE A 234 -13.83 -12.93 -13.85
N PRO A 235 -13.05 -13.74 -14.59
CA PRO A 235 -12.98 -15.19 -14.33
C PRO A 235 -12.51 -15.53 -12.92
N ASP A 236 -13.26 -16.37 -12.19
CA ASP A 236 -12.97 -16.73 -10.79
C ASP A 236 -12.35 -18.12 -10.65
N SER A 237 -11.29 -18.37 -11.43
CA SER A 237 -10.55 -19.63 -11.42
C SER A 237 -9.12 -19.41 -11.91
N ASP A 238 -8.14 -19.93 -11.16
CA ASP A 238 -6.72 -19.93 -11.54
C ASP A 238 -6.48 -20.40 -12.98
N ILE A 239 -7.26 -21.37 -13.48
CA ILE A 239 -7.13 -21.89 -14.85
C ILE A 239 -7.47 -20.80 -15.86
N PHE A 240 -8.63 -20.15 -15.72
CA PHE A 240 -9.05 -19.12 -16.66
C PHE A 240 -8.22 -17.85 -16.54
N LEU A 241 -7.83 -17.46 -15.31
CA LEU A 241 -6.93 -16.34 -15.09
C LEU A 241 -5.59 -16.53 -15.81
N ARG A 242 -4.99 -17.72 -15.70
CA ARG A 242 -3.74 -18.05 -16.38
C ARG A 242 -3.91 -18.09 -17.89
N ARG A 243 -4.88 -18.85 -18.41
CA ARG A 243 -5.08 -19.02 -19.87
C ARG A 243 -5.42 -17.72 -20.58
N GLN A 244 -6.12 -16.81 -19.91
CA GLN A 244 -6.45 -15.49 -20.48
C GLN A 244 -5.37 -14.44 -20.22
N GLY A 245 -4.29 -14.78 -19.51
CA GLY A 245 -3.20 -13.86 -19.17
C GLY A 245 -3.65 -12.68 -18.31
N LEU A 246 -4.53 -12.93 -17.33
CA LEU A 246 -5.10 -11.90 -16.46
C LEU A 246 -4.34 -11.75 -15.13
N ALA A 247 -3.62 -12.78 -14.70
CA ALA A 247 -2.87 -12.77 -13.45
C ALA A 247 -1.51 -13.45 -13.61
N TRP A 248 -0.58 -13.13 -12.73
CA TRP A 248 0.77 -13.69 -12.72
C TRP A 248 0.85 -14.97 -11.89
N PHE A 249 1.59 -15.97 -12.39
CA PHE A 249 1.74 -17.27 -11.75
C PHE A 249 3.21 -17.66 -11.60
N ARG A 250 3.52 -18.29 -10.46
CA ARG A 250 4.81 -18.94 -10.22
C ARG A 250 4.71 -20.42 -10.56
N TYR A 251 5.57 -20.88 -11.44
CA TYR A 251 5.63 -22.26 -11.89
C TYR A 251 6.70 -23.03 -11.11
N ARG A 252 6.38 -24.27 -10.75
CA ARG A 252 7.33 -25.22 -10.16
C ARG A 252 7.12 -26.62 -10.74
N LEU A 253 8.20 -27.37 -10.92
CA LEU A 253 8.10 -28.79 -11.21
C LEU A 253 7.72 -29.56 -9.95
N THR A 254 6.87 -30.57 -10.12
CA THR A 254 6.65 -31.59 -9.11
C THR A 254 7.75 -32.65 -9.19
N PRO A 255 7.89 -33.53 -8.19
CA PRO A 255 8.81 -34.67 -8.30
C PRO A 255 8.55 -35.53 -9.55
N ALA A 256 7.28 -35.67 -9.97
CA ALA A 256 6.92 -36.37 -11.19
C ALA A 256 7.35 -35.59 -12.45
N GLY A 257 7.21 -34.26 -12.46
CA GLY A 257 7.68 -33.43 -13.56
C GLY A 257 9.19 -33.44 -13.72
N GLU A 258 9.95 -33.51 -12.63
CA GLU A 258 11.41 -33.61 -12.68
C GLU A 258 11.89 -34.89 -13.38
N ALA A 259 11.25 -36.02 -13.10
CA ALA A 259 11.55 -37.28 -13.80
C ALA A 259 11.25 -37.22 -15.31
N HIS A 260 10.41 -36.29 -15.76
CA HIS A 260 9.99 -36.12 -17.15
C HIS A 260 10.50 -34.81 -17.77
N ARG A 261 11.53 -34.17 -17.18
CA ARG A 261 12.05 -32.87 -17.62
C ARG A 261 12.47 -32.84 -19.11
N HIS A 262 12.88 -33.98 -19.67
CA HIS A 262 13.25 -34.08 -21.08
C HIS A 262 12.05 -34.23 -22.05
N ALA A 263 10.82 -34.35 -21.53
CA ALA A 263 9.61 -34.59 -22.32
C ALA A 263 8.91 -33.29 -22.80
N PHE A 264 9.41 -32.13 -22.39
CA PHE A 264 8.91 -30.80 -22.76
C PHE A 264 10.08 -29.82 -22.79
N GLY A 265 9.88 -28.65 -23.39
CA GLY A 265 10.94 -27.64 -23.55
C GLY A 265 10.44 -26.20 -23.62
N PRO A 266 11.35 -25.25 -23.91
CA PRO A 266 11.01 -23.84 -23.97
C PRO A 266 9.91 -23.55 -24.99
N GLY A 267 8.90 -22.78 -24.58
CA GLY A 267 7.76 -22.42 -25.42
C GLY A 267 6.58 -23.40 -25.37
N ASP A 268 6.71 -24.55 -24.70
CA ASP A 268 5.58 -25.47 -24.51
C ASP A 268 4.49 -24.83 -23.63
N ASP A 269 3.22 -25.13 -23.95
CA ASP A 269 2.09 -24.73 -23.12
C ASP A 269 2.19 -25.44 -21.76
N PRO A 270 2.22 -24.72 -20.63
CA PRO A 270 2.24 -25.34 -19.32
C PRO A 270 0.94 -26.07 -18.98
N GLN A 271 -0.18 -25.81 -19.66
CA GLN A 271 -1.49 -26.37 -19.29
C GLN A 271 -1.53 -27.91 -19.30
N PRO A 272 -1.11 -28.63 -20.37
CA PRO A 272 -1.06 -30.09 -20.35
C PRO A 272 -0.10 -30.65 -19.27
N LEU A 273 0.98 -29.93 -18.96
CA LEU A 273 1.93 -30.33 -17.91
C LEU A 273 1.33 -30.19 -16.51
N ILE A 274 0.48 -29.17 -16.31
CA ILE A 274 -0.29 -28.99 -15.08
C ILE A 274 -1.35 -30.08 -14.93
N GLU A 275 -2.08 -30.41 -15.98
CA GLU A 275 -3.10 -31.48 -15.98
C GLU A 275 -2.50 -32.87 -15.68
N ARG A 276 -1.29 -33.13 -16.16
CA ARG A 276 -0.51 -34.35 -15.84
C ARG A 276 0.08 -34.34 -14.42
N GLY A 277 -0.01 -33.22 -13.70
CA GLY A 277 0.61 -33.04 -12.38
C GLY A 277 2.13 -32.93 -12.41
N TRP A 278 2.73 -32.58 -13.55
CA TRP A 278 4.18 -32.40 -13.71
C TRP A 278 4.62 -30.99 -13.33
N VAL A 279 3.77 -30.00 -13.59
CA VAL A 279 3.98 -28.59 -13.23
C VAL A 279 2.86 -28.15 -12.29
N VAL A 280 3.17 -27.29 -11.32
CA VAL A 280 2.17 -26.56 -10.53
C VAL A 280 2.33 -25.09 -10.81
N ALA A 281 1.24 -24.41 -11.14
CA ALA A 281 1.16 -22.96 -11.23
C ALA A 281 0.50 -22.43 -9.95
N GLN A 282 1.19 -21.57 -9.22
CA GLN A 282 0.69 -20.94 -7.98
C GLN A 282 0.51 -19.44 -8.23
N PRO A 283 -0.61 -18.82 -7.86
CA PRO A 283 -0.81 -17.39 -8.04
C PRO A 283 0.28 -16.59 -7.30
N ILE A 284 0.89 -15.61 -7.97
CA ILE A 284 1.84 -14.69 -7.32
C ILE A 284 1.04 -13.71 -6.48
N THR A 285 1.31 -13.64 -5.17
CA THR A 285 0.64 -12.70 -4.26
C THR A 285 0.89 -11.26 -4.70
N TYR A 286 -0.14 -10.43 -4.63
CA TYR A 286 -0.03 -9.00 -4.88
C TYR A 286 0.66 -8.29 -3.72
N GLU A 287 1.83 -7.71 -4.01
CA GLU A 287 2.70 -7.04 -3.06
C GLU A 287 2.60 -5.51 -3.06
N ASP A 288 1.69 -4.94 -3.85
CA ASP A 288 1.50 -3.49 -3.92
C ASP A 288 0.17 -3.06 -3.29
N PHE A 289 -0.31 -1.88 -3.64
CA PHE A 289 -1.48 -1.22 -3.06
C PHE A 289 -2.48 -0.82 -4.15
N LEU A 290 -3.76 -0.74 -3.82
CA LEU A 290 -4.77 -0.26 -4.77
C LEU A 290 -4.42 1.16 -5.25
N PRO A 291 -4.65 1.51 -6.53
CA PRO A 291 -4.23 2.80 -7.12
C PRO A 291 -4.87 4.01 -6.44
N VAL A 292 -6.04 3.84 -5.84
CA VAL A 292 -6.77 4.90 -5.12
C VAL A 292 -6.54 4.77 -3.60
N SER A 293 -5.67 3.87 -3.13
CA SER A 293 -5.45 3.63 -1.70
C SER A 293 -4.96 4.86 -0.97
N ALA A 294 -4.19 5.78 -1.58
CA ALA A 294 -3.88 7.05 -0.92
C ALA A 294 -5.16 7.85 -0.65
N ALA A 295 -6.06 7.95 -1.64
CA ALA A 295 -7.34 8.60 -1.45
C ALA A 295 -8.26 7.83 -0.49
N GLY A 296 -8.29 6.50 -0.53
CA GLY A 296 -9.06 5.66 0.37
C GLY A 296 -8.55 5.75 1.80
N ILE A 297 -7.24 5.64 2.03
CA ILE A 297 -6.55 5.86 3.32
C ILE A 297 -6.85 7.28 3.82
N PHE A 298 -6.69 8.31 2.99
CA PHE A 298 -6.91 9.68 3.46
C PHE A 298 -8.41 10.01 3.57
N GLN A 299 -9.28 9.73 2.60
CA GLN A 299 -10.74 9.88 2.74
C GLN A 299 -11.28 9.05 3.91
N SER A 300 -10.74 7.85 4.14
CA SER A 300 -11.13 7.03 5.26
C SER A 300 -10.68 7.62 6.61
N ASN A 301 -9.52 8.27 6.65
CA ASN A 301 -9.02 8.98 7.82
C ASN A 301 -9.71 10.35 8.06
N LEU A 302 -10.27 10.96 7.02
CA LEU A 302 -10.62 12.40 7.00
C LEU A 302 -12.12 12.71 7.12
N GLY A 303 -13.01 11.73 6.91
CA GLY A 303 -14.47 11.95 6.89
C GLY A 303 -14.98 12.39 5.50
N ASN A 304 -16.29 12.24 5.25
CA ASN A 304 -16.92 12.39 3.93
C ASN A 304 -16.88 13.81 3.31
N GLU A 305 -16.18 14.77 3.91
CA GLU A 305 -16.14 16.16 3.43
C GLU A 305 -14.79 16.45 2.75
N THR A 306 -14.69 16.16 1.45
CA THR A 306 -13.62 16.73 0.62
C THR A 306 -14.22 17.43 -0.60
N GLN A 307 -13.96 18.73 -0.71
CA GLN A 307 -14.26 19.51 -1.91
C GLN A 307 -13.37 19.02 -3.07
N ALA A 308 -13.97 18.90 -4.26
CA ALA A 308 -13.28 18.47 -5.46
C ALA A 308 -12.19 19.49 -5.87
N ARG A 309 -10.95 19.27 -5.43
CA ARG A 309 -9.79 20.05 -5.87
C ARG A 309 -9.37 19.68 -7.29
N THR A 310 -8.87 20.67 -8.01
CA THR A 310 -8.52 20.64 -9.43
C THR A 310 -7.51 19.52 -9.74
N ARG A 311 -7.75 18.81 -10.86
CA ARG A 311 -6.92 17.69 -11.36
C ARG A 311 -5.52 18.17 -11.76
N GLY A 312 -4.62 18.32 -10.79
CA GLY A 312 -3.19 18.50 -11.08
C GLY A 312 -2.55 17.15 -11.42
N ASN A 313 -1.85 17.08 -12.56
CA ASN A 313 -1.00 15.95 -12.92
C ASN A 313 -0.05 15.64 -11.76
N ALA A 314 -0.09 14.41 -11.25
CA ALA A 314 1.00 13.91 -10.41
C ALA A 314 2.21 13.78 -11.35
N SER A 315 3.19 14.67 -11.22
CA SER A 315 4.43 14.54 -11.99
C SER A 315 5.23 13.43 -11.31
N ARG A 316 5.25 12.25 -11.95
CA ARG A 316 6.15 11.15 -11.60
C ARG A 316 7.59 11.67 -11.57
N ASP A 317 7.98 12.47 -12.55
CA ASP A 317 9.30 13.06 -12.66
C ASP A 317 9.66 13.88 -11.40
N ALA A 318 8.78 14.77 -10.94
CA ALA A 318 9.01 15.54 -9.71
C ALA A 318 9.08 14.66 -8.45
N PHE A 319 8.35 13.53 -8.44
CA PHE A 319 8.45 12.57 -7.34
C PHE A 319 9.77 11.81 -7.35
N GLU A 320 10.19 11.31 -8.51
CA GLU A 320 11.45 10.58 -8.69
C GLU A 320 12.67 11.48 -8.46
N GLU A 321 12.58 12.77 -8.83
CA GLU A 321 13.59 13.78 -8.50
C GLU A 321 13.71 13.97 -6.98
N ALA A 322 12.58 14.11 -6.27
CA ALA A 322 12.58 14.23 -4.82
C ALA A 322 13.03 12.94 -4.10
N LEU A 323 12.74 11.77 -4.69
CA LEU A 323 13.15 10.46 -4.19
C LEU A 323 14.65 10.19 -4.41
N GLY A 324 15.25 10.81 -5.43
CA GLY A 324 16.64 10.61 -5.83
C GLY A 324 16.86 9.40 -6.74
N CYS A 325 15.81 8.67 -7.11
CA CYS A 325 15.88 7.52 -8.02
C CYS A 325 14.51 7.24 -8.67
N PRO A 326 14.47 6.51 -9.81
CA PRO A 326 13.21 6.13 -10.43
C PRO A 326 12.45 5.09 -9.58
N VAL A 327 11.13 5.15 -9.59
CA VAL A 327 10.32 4.07 -8.99
C VAL A 327 10.29 2.86 -9.92
N LEU A 328 10.39 1.66 -9.32
CA LEU A 328 10.27 0.41 -10.06
C LEU A 328 8.84 0.23 -10.58
N ASP A 329 8.71 -0.36 -11.77
CA ASP A 329 7.43 -0.78 -12.33
C ASP A 329 7.06 -2.17 -11.80
N GLU A 330 5.95 -2.25 -11.07
CA GLU A 330 5.49 -3.48 -10.45
C GLU A 330 5.14 -4.56 -11.48
N PHE A 331 4.62 -4.19 -12.66
CA PHE A 331 4.27 -5.17 -13.69
C PHE A 331 5.52 -5.87 -14.21
N THR A 332 6.60 -5.11 -14.40
CA THR A 332 7.91 -5.66 -14.78
C THR A 332 8.41 -6.64 -13.71
N LEU A 333 8.33 -6.28 -12.43
CA LEU A 333 8.76 -7.16 -11.33
C LEU A 333 7.97 -8.48 -11.28
N TYR A 334 6.65 -8.44 -11.45
CA TYR A 334 5.83 -9.66 -11.47
C TYR A 334 6.08 -10.52 -12.71
N GLN A 335 6.28 -9.88 -13.87
CA GLN A 335 6.65 -10.57 -15.10
C GLN A 335 7.98 -11.30 -14.91
N GLU A 336 9.00 -10.63 -14.40
CA GLU A 336 10.31 -11.21 -14.14
C GLU A 336 10.23 -12.39 -13.17
N ALA A 337 9.39 -12.30 -12.13
CA ALA A 337 9.17 -13.38 -11.17
C ALA A 337 8.51 -14.62 -11.84
N GLU A 338 7.49 -14.41 -12.68
CA GLU A 338 6.87 -15.47 -13.46
C GLU A 338 7.88 -16.10 -14.44
N GLU A 339 8.59 -15.29 -15.23
CA GLU A 339 9.57 -15.76 -16.21
C GLU A 339 10.72 -16.53 -15.55
N ARG A 340 11.24 -16.03 -14.41
CA ARG A 340 12.26 -16.72 -13.62
C ARG A 340 11.78 -18.09 -13.18
N SER A 341 10.51 -18.22 -12.80
CA SER A 341 9.91 -19.51 -12.43
C SER A 341 9.73 -20.45 -13.61
N LYS A 342 9.34 -19.93 -14.79
CA LYS A 342 9.27 -20.68 -16.05
C LYS A 342 10.63 -21.19 -16.50
N ARG A 343 11.67 -20.34 -16.46
CA ARG A 343 13.06 -20.71 -16.78
C ARG A 343 13.55 -21.86 -15.89
N ARG A 344 13.30 -21.82 -14.58
CA ARG A 344 13.65 -22.92 -13.66
C ARG A 344 12.96 -24.25 -14.00
N CYS A 345 11.77 -24.18 -14.58
CA CYS A 345 11.02 -25.35 -15.05
C CYS A 345 11.42 -25.79 -16.46
N GLY A 346 12.23 -25.02 -17.21
CA GLY A 346 12.56 -25.31 -18.61
C GLY A 346 11.47 -24.93 -19.62
N LEU A 347 10.56 -24.02 -19.24
CA LEU A 347 9.43 -23.57 -20.06
C LEU A 347 9.72 -22.29 -20.86
N LEU A 348 10.80 -21.59 -20.53
CA LEU A 348 11.25 -20.34 -21.15
C LEU A 348 12.75 -20.35 -21.38
#